data_AF-A0A6J4MG72-F1
#
_entry.id   AF-A0A6J4MG72-F1
#
_cell.length_a   1.000
_cell.length_b   1.000
_cell.length_c   1.000
_cell.angle_alpha   90.00
_cell.angle_beta   90.00
_cell.angle_gamma   90.00
#
_symmetry.space_group_name_H-M   'P 1'
#
loop_
_entity.id
_entity.type
_entity.pdbx_description
1 polymer ?
#
loop_
_entity_poly.entity_id
_entity_poly.type
_entity_poly.pdbx_seq_one_letter_code
_entity_poly.pdbx_strand_id
1 'polypeptide(L)' 'MHAAVQAAVLDTSPATEVRVASWDAQSDPCLQVADYCCWAMRRKWEMGDLRSYDLIREKIGLEREAWAERTLLHY' A
#
# COMPACT_ATOMS: atom_id res chain seq x y z
N MET A 1 -15.71 -15.53 -3.96
CA MET A 1 -14.77 -14.47 -4.41
C MET A 1 -13.43 -15.01 -4.96
N HIS A 2 -13.17 -16.32 -4.98
CA HIS A 2 -11.88 -16.89 -5.43
C HIS A 2 -11.82 -17.31 -6.91
N ALA A 3 -12.98 -17.53 -7.55
CA ALA A 3 -13.05 -18.04 -8.92
C ALA A 3 -12.43 -17.09 -9.96
N ALA A 4 -12.64 -15.78 -9.81
CA ALA A 4 -12.09 -14.79 -10.73
C ALA A 4 -10.55 -14.68 -10.66
N VAL A 5 -10.00 -14.74 -9.45
CA VAL A 5 -8.54 -14.73 -9.23
C VAL A 5 -7.89 -15.99 -9.78
N GLN A 6 -8.48 -17.16 -9.53
CA GLN A 6 -7.99 -18.42 -10.07
C GLN A 6 -8.06 -18.45 -11.60
N ALA A 7 -9.14 -17.95 -12.20
CA ALA A 7 -9.27 -17.86 -13.66
C ALA A 7 -8.17 -16.99 -14.29
N ALA A 8 -7.89 -15.82 -13.70
CA ALA A 8 -6.81 -14.95 -14.20
C ALA A 8 -5.44 -15.61 -14.11
N VAL A 9 -5.13 -16.29 -13.00
CA VAL A 9 -3.82 -16.94 -12.83
C VAL A 9 -3.65 -18.12 -13.79
N LEU A 10 -4.71 -18.92 -13.99
CA LEU A 10 -4.68 -20.04 -14.93
C LEU A 10 -4.51 -19.58 -16.38
N ASP A 11 -5.05 -18.41 -16.74
CA ASP A 11 -4.88 -17.80 -18.08
C ASP A 11 -3.44 -17.35 -18.33
N THR A 12 -2.72 -16.90 -17.29
CA THR A 12 -1.34 -16.39 -17.43
C THR A 12 -0.26 -17.45 -17.19
N SER A 13 -0.56 -18.51 -16.42
CA SER A 13 0.39 -19.59 -16.09
C SER A 13 -0.36 -20.89 -15.79
N PRO A 14 -0.66 -21.69 -16.83
CA PRO A 14 -1.51 -22.88 -16.70
C PRO A 14 -0.85 -24.07 -15.96
N ALA A 15 0.47 -24.05 -15.73
CA ALA A 15 1.21 -25.17 -15.15
C ALA A 15 1.59 -24.98 -13.66
N THR A 16 1.12 -23.93 -13.00
CA THR A 16 1.53 -23.60 -11.63
C THR A 16 0.44 -23.99 -10.62
N GLU A 17 0.81 -24.72 -9.57
CA GLU A 17 -0.09 -24.94 -8.42
C GLU A 17 -0.24 -23.62 -7.65
N VAL A 18 -1.46 -23.09 -7.58
CA VAL A 18 -1.75 -21.77 -6.98
C VAL A 18 -2.66 -21.95 -5.78
N ARG A 19 -2.23 -21.43 -4.64
CA ARG A 19 -3.06 -21.35 -3.43
C ARG A 19 -3.49 -19.91 -3.22
N VAL A 20 -4.80 -19.71 -3.16
CA VAL A 20 -5.40 -18.38 -2.95
C VAL A 20 -5.93 -18.32 -1.53
N ALA A 21 -5.53 -17.29 -0.79
CA ALA A 21 -6.14 -16.93 0.48
C ALA A 21 -6.84 -15.57 0.33
N SER A 22 -8.01 -15.44 0.97
CA SER A 22 -8.75 -14.20 1.05
C SER A 22 -9.23 -14.07 2.49
N TRP A 23 -8.99 -12.92 3.08
CA TRP A 23 -9.54 -12.56 4.36
C TRP A 23 -10.53 -11.42 4.17
N ASP A 24 -11.47 -11.29 5.11
CA ASP A 24 -12.34 -10.12 5.13
C ASP A 24 -11.49 -8.88 5.37
N ALA A 25 -11.80 -7.76 4.71
CA ALA A 25 -11.09 -6.52 4.93
C ALA A 25 -11.15 -6.10 6.42
N GLN A 26 -12.21 -6.48 7.14
CA GLN A 26 -12.36 -6.21 8.57
C GLN A 26 -11.45 -7.08 9.47
N SER A 27 -10.84 -8.14 8.95
CA SER A 27 -10.01 -9.03 9.77
C SER A 27 -8.65 -8.44 10.13
N ASP A 28 -8.18 -7.46 9.36
CA ASP A 28 -6.93 -6.74 9.63
C ASP A 28 -7.10 -5.23 9.39
N PRO A 29 -7.60 -4.49 10.39
CA PRO A 29 -7.77 -3.04 10.31
C PRO A 29 -6.44 -2.30 10.09
N CYS A 30 -5.32 -2.86 10.56
CA CYS A 30 -4.01 -2.25 10.41
C CYS A 30 -3.56 -2.28 8.94
N LEU A 31 -3.88 -3.34 8.21
CA LEU A 31 -3.62 -3.43 6.78
C LEU A 31 -4.41 -2.36 5.99
N GLN A 32 -5.66 -2.12 6.36
CA GLN A 32 -6.47 -1.05 5.75
C GLN A 32 -5.87 0.34 5.99
N VAL A 33 -5.38 0.59 7.21
CA VAL A 33 -4.70 1.85 7.55
C VAL A 33 -3.43 2.02 6.71
N ALA A 34 -2.64 0.96 6.55
CA ALA A 34 -1.44 0.99 5.72
C ALA A 34 -1.77 1.30 4.25
N ASP A 35 -2.80 0.64 3.70
CA ASP A 35 -3.27 0.88 2.32
C ASP A 35 -3.72 2.34 2.13
N TYR A 36 -4.45 2.90 3.10
CA TYR A 36 -4.87 4.30 3.05
C TYR A 36 -3.68 5.27 3.05
N CYS A 37 -2.67 5.02 3.90
CA CYS A 37 -1.45 5.81 3.94
C CYS A 37 -0.71 5.78 2.58
N CYS A 38 -0.54 4.58 1.99
CA CYS A 38 0.08 4.40 0.68
C CYS A 38 -0.68 5.14 -0.43
N TRP A 39 -2.02 5.02 -0.45
CA TRP A 39 -2.87 5.71 -1.41
C TRP A 39 -2.76 7.23 -1.31
N ALA A 40 -2.79 7.78 -0.09
CA ALA A 40 -2.68 9.22 0.14
C ALA A 40 -1.30 9.77 -0.28
N MET A 41 -0.21 9.04 0.01
CA MET A 41 1.14 9.40 -0.45
C MET A 41 1.25 9.40 -1.97
N ARG A 42 0.70 8.37 -2.64
CA ARG A 42 0.69 8.31 -4.12
C ARG A 42 0.01 9.55 -4.71
N ARG A 43 -1.17 9.91 -4.20
CA ARG A 43 -1.94 11.07 -4.71
C ARG A 43 -1.18 12.38 -4.54
N LYS A 44 -0.46 12.55 -3.43
CA LYS A 44 0.44 13.69 -3.22
C LYS A 44 1.52 13.75 -4.31
N TRP A 45 2.22 12.64 -4.55
CA TRP A 45 3.41 12.63 -5.41
C TRP A 45 3.11 12.55 -6.91
N GLU A 46 2.12 11.75 -7.31
CA GLU A 46 1.79 11.53 -8.72
C GLU A 46 0.78 12.56 -9.26
N MET A 47 -0.08 13.10 -8.38
CA MET A 47 -1.22 13.94 -8.81
C MET A 47 -1.20 15.34 -8.19
N GLY A 48 -0.26 15.64 -7.28
CA GLY A 48 -0.21 16.91 -6.57
C GLY A 48 -1.38 17.17 -5.63
N ASP A 49 -2.20 16.15 -5.31
CA ASP A 49 -3.36 16.30 -4.44
C ASP A 49 -2.99 16.01 -2.98
N LEU A 50 -3.00 17.06 -2.17
CA LEU A 50 -2.61 17.03 -0.77
C LEU A 50 -3.76 16.76 0.21
N ARG A 51 -5.03 16.82 -0.23
CA ARG A 51 -6.19 16.82 0.68
C ARG A 51 -6.18 15.62 1.63
N SER A 52 -5.98 14.42 1.09
CA SER A 52 -6.00 13.19 1.89
C SER A 52 -4.74 13.05 2.75
N TYR A 53 -3.62 13.52 2.22
CA TYR A 53 -2.34 13.50 2.89
C TYR A 53 -2.32 14.44 4.10
N ASP A 54 -2.86 15.65 3.96
CA ASP A 54 -2.89 16.66 5.03
C ASP A 54 -3.67 16.19 6.27
N LEU A 55 -4.68 15.33 6.09
CA LEU A 55 -5.44 14.72 7.18
C LEU A 55 -4.62 13.73 8.02
N ILE A 56 -3.63 13.08 7.42
CA ILE A 56 -2.85 12.00 8.04
C ILE A 56 -1.37 12.34 8.23
N ARG A 57 -0.91 13.50 7.75
CA ARG A 57 0.52 13.89 7.76
C ARG A 57 1.16 13.81 9.15
N GLU A 58 0.40 14.09 10.21
CA GLU A 58 0.87 14.03 11.61
C GLU A 58 1.01 12.59 12.12
N LYS A 59 0.42 11.62 11.42
CA LYS A 59 0.49 10.18 11.74
C LYS A 59 1.54 9.44 10.89
N ILE A 60 2.06 10.06 9.83
CA ILE A 60 3.12 9.49 8.99
C ILE A 60 4.48 9.93 9.55
N GLY A 61 5.11 9.08 10.38
CA GLY A 61 6.45 9.34 10.92
C GLY A 61 7.54 9.34 9.84
N LEU A 62 7.42 8.43 8.86
CA LEU A 62 8.46 8.11 7.89
C LEU A 62 8.85 9.29 6.99
N GLU A 63 7.92 10.20 6.69
CA GLU A 63 8.25 11.40 5.92
C GLU A 63 8.99 12.44 6.78
N ARG A 64 8.66 12.55 8.07
CA ARG A 64 9.41 13.48 8.92
C ARG A 64 10.86 13.02 9.11
N GLU A 65 11.08 11.71 9.25
CA GLU A 65 12.41 11.13 9.43
C GLU A 65 13.21 11.08 8.13
N ALA A 66 12.64 10.61 7.01
CA ALA A 66 13.35 10.55 5.73
C ALA A 66 13.80 11.91 5.18
N TRP A 67 13.17 13.01 5.62
CA TRP A 67 13.58 14.38 5.28
C TRP A 67 14.42 15.05 6.39
N ALA A 68 14.29 14.66 7.65
CA ALA A 68 15.17 15.13 8.74
C ALA A 68 16.55 14.45 8.73
N GLU A 69 16.63 13.18 8.32
CA GLU A 69 17.84 12.36 8.32
C GLU A 69 18.73 12.53 7.09
N ARG A 70 18.29 13.28 6.06
CA ARG A 70 19.18 13.72 4.96
C ARG A 70 20.28 14.72 5.40
N THR A 71 20.50 14.86 6.71
CA THR A 71 21.66 15.53 7.28
C THR A 71 22.78 14.55 7.68
N LEU A 72 22.59 13.24 7.58
CA LEU A 72 23.64 12.24 7.80
C LEU A 72 23.88 11.41 6.54
N LEU A 73 24.73 11.96 5.67
CA LEU A 73 25.56 11.20 4.75
C LEU A 73 26.26 10.06 5.52
N HIS A 74 25.96 8.82 5.16
CA HIS A 74 26.91 7.73 5.29
C HIS A 74 27.00 6.99 3.96
N TYR A 75 28.25 6.92 3.48
CA TYR A 75 28.73 6.33 2.23
C TYR A 75 28.29 4.89 2.02
#